data_AF-A0A4Q5UV41-F1
#
_entry.id   AF-A0A4Q5UV41-F1
#
_cell.length_a   1.000
_cell.length_b   1.000
_cell.length_c   1.000
_cell.angle_alpha   90.00
_cell.angle_beta   90.00
_cell.angle_gamma   90.00
#
_symmetry.space_group_name_H-M   'P 1'
#
loop_
_entity.id
_entity.type
_entity.pdbx_description
1 polymer ?
#
loop_
_entity_poly.entity_id
_entity_poly.type
_entity_poly.pdbx_seq_one_letter_code
_entity_poly.pdbx_strand_id
1 'polypeptide(L)'
;MVTVIKNSGYSEKLKEALIDVTKAKRPEEHYYIGFHKEVNNPEFNNELAYATMKYPDCGYRLLALFRYWNIIQYYFPYKNLVERDWKTVLETFIPKVLAVQDATEYVLVMLELIGKVKDTHANIWGRNPVLQKYRGLRFAPFDVTFIEENAVLTSFIDKKFEAETGLVIGDIIVAVNDVPVEHMIQMQLPYRPASNYPTQLRNIARDLLRTNDTAIAINVVHENKTERKIVKTIAADEFDNYIINAPADTSFKMLTKDIAYINHGTLHAKHLPQIWKAMKNTKGVIIDDRNYPSDFVLYEFGKYLMPTAIPFVKFTFGHLSHPSASATTDTSATTTDTTKADSSTTTPRP
;
A
#
# COMPACT_ATOMS: atom_id res chain seq x y z
N MET A 1 6.59 -10.08 31.00
CA MET A 1 5.46 -9.21 31.44
C MET A 1 5.31 -9.21 32.96
N VAL A 2 5.14 -10.37 33.61
CA VAL A 2 5.02 -10.49 35.08
C VAL A 2 6.17 -9.81 35.84
N THR A 3 7.42 -10.00 35.42
CA THR A 3 8.60 -9.34 36.03
C THR A 3 8.52 -7.81 35.96
N VAL A 4 8.04 -7.26 34.85
CA VAL A 4 7.88 -5.81 34.66
C VAL A 4 6.78 -5.28 35.60
N ILE A 5 5.66 -6.00 35.72
CA ILE A 5 4.55 -5.60 36.61
C ILE A 5 5.01 -5.63 38.08
N LYS A 6 5.72 -6.68 38.51
CA LYS A 6 6.22 -6.80 39.89
C LYS A 6 7.19 -5.67 40.27
N ASN A 7 8.04 -5.27 39.33
CA ASN A 7 9.05 -4.22 39.53
C ASN A 7 8.52 -2.80 39.25
N SER A 8 7.22 -2.63 38.98
CA SER A 8 6.60 -1.32 38.75
C SER A 8 6.33 -0.55 40.05
N GLY A 9 6.14 0.77 39.95
CA GLY A 9 5.69 1.63 41.05
C GLY A 9 4.19 1.60 41.34
N TYR A 10 3.45 0.63 40.78
CA TYR A 10 2.01 0.50 40.99
C TYR A 10 1.67 -0.01 42.41
N SER A 11 0.42 0.20 42.84
CA SER A 11 -0.06 -0.40 44.09
C SER A 11 -0.09 -1.92 44.00
N GLU A 12 0.08 -2.62 45.12
CA GLU A 12 0.06 -4.10 45.14
C GLU A 12 -1.26 -4.65 44.58
N LYS A 13 -2.39 -4.05 44.95
CA LYS A 13 -3.71 -4.41 44.40
C LYS A 13 -3.75 -4.32 42.86
N LEU A 14 -3.13 -3.30 42.26
CA LEU A 14 -3.08 -3.16 40.81
C LEU A 14 -2.11 -4.18 40.19
N LYS A 15 -0.96 -4.44 40.82
CA LYS A 15 -0.01 -5.46 40.36
C LYS A 15 -0.66 -6.84 40.32
N GLU A 16 -1.38 -7.22 41.38
CA GLU A 16 -2.14 -8.48 41.44
C GLU A 16 -3.16 -8.57 40.31
N ALA A 17 -4.01 -7.55 40.15
CA ALA A 17 -5.00 -7.51 39.08
C ALA A 17 -4.37 -7.62 37.68
N LEU A 18 -3.27 -6.92 37.42
CA LEU A 18 -2.55 -7.01 36.15
C LEU A 18 -1.94 -8.40 35.92
N ILE A 19 -1.38 -9.01 36.96
CA ILE A 19 -0.86 -10.39 36.88
C ILE A 19 -1.99 -11.37 36.57
N ASP A 20 -3.16 -11.22 37.19
CA ASP A 20 -4.31 -12.07 36.91
C ASP A 20 -4.79 -11.92 35.47
N VAL A 21 -4.82 -10.69 34.93
CA VAL A 21 -5.10 -10.44 33.51
C VAL A 21 -4.09 -11.16 32.60
N THR A 22 -2.80 -11.24 32.97
CA THR A 22 -1.82 -12.00 32.17
C THR A 22 -2.06 -13.50 32.13
N LYS A 23 -2.77 -14.04 33.14
CA LYS A 23 -3.10 -15.48 33.26
C LYS A 23 -4.53 -15.81 32.82
N ALA A 24 -5.34 -14.79 32.53
CA ALA A 24 -6.73 -14.98 32.15
C ALA A 24 -6.83 -15.86 30.89
N LYS A 25 -7.70 -16.87 30.95
CA LYS A 25 -8.01 -17.69 29.79
C LYS A 25 -8.73 -16.84 28.75
N ARG A 26 -8.27 -16.89 27.51
CA ARG A 26 -8.92 -16.21 26.39
C ARG A 26 -9.76 -17.21 25.60
N PRO A 27 -11.04 -16.89 25.34
CA PRO A 27 -11.89 -17.74 24.51
C PRO A 27 -11.40 -17.77 23.05
N GLU A 28 -11.85 -18.77 22.31
CA GLU A 28 -11.61 -18.87 20.86
C GLU A 28 -12.50 -17.90 20.06
N GLU A 29 -13.59 -17.43 20.65
CA GLU A 29 -14.46 -16.39 20.12
C GLU A 29 -14.33 -15.10 20.92
N HIS A 30 -14.29 -13.94 20.27
CA HIS A 30 -14.10 -12.66 20.94
C HIS A 30 -15.11 -11.63 20.46
N TYR A 31 -15.70 -10.87 21.41
CA TYR A 31 -16.74 -9.88 21.09
C TYR A 31 -16.24 -8.76 20.18
N TYR A 32 -14.97 -8.34 20.35
CA TYR A 32 -14.40 -7.21 19.59
C TYR A 32 -13.46 -7.59 18.46
N ILE A 33 -13.08 -8.88 18.33
CA ILE A 33 -12.02 -9.27 17.40
C ILE A 33 -12.42 -10.58 16.71
N GLY A 34 -12.40 -10.57 15.39
CA GLY A 34 -12.56 -11.73 14.54
C GLY A 34 -11.50 -11.75 13.44
N PHE A 35 -11.70 -12.60 12.45
CA PHE A 35 -10.87 -12.67 11.26
C PHE A 35 -11.75 -12.71 10.02
N HIS A 36 -11.39 -11.93 9.00
CA HIS A 36 -12.06 -12.01 7.71
C HIS A 36 -11.89 -13.41 7.12
N LYS A 37 -12.99 -13.97 6.60
CA LYS A 37 -12.98 -15.26 5.90
C LYS A 37 -11.98 -15.21 4.72
N GLU A 38 -11.34 -16.34 4.43
CA GLU A 38 -10.42 -16.56 3.31
C GLU A 38 -9.04 -15.90 3.45
N VAL A 39 -8.97 -14.67 3.95
CA VAL A 39 -7.69 -13.92 4.09
C VAL A 39 -7.15 -13.89 5.52
N ASN A 40 -7.98 -14.18 6.53
CA ASN A 40 -7.62 -14.20 7.96
C ASN A 40 -7.00 -12.90 8.50
N ASN A 41 -7.29 -11.77 7.87
CA ASN A 41 -6.93 -10.45 8.40
C ASN A 41 -7.78 -10.15 9.65
N PRO A 42 -7.20 -9.49 10.68
CA PRO A 42 -7.93 -9.14 11.90
C PRO A 42 -9.09 -8.20 11.59
N GLU A 43 -10.25 -8.51 12.15
CA GLU A 43 -11.47 -7.72 12.03
C GLU A 43 -11.88 -7.22 13.41
N PHE A 44 -11.98 -5.90 13.60
CA PHE A 44 -12.30 -5.27 14.88
C PHE A 44 -13.81 -5.04 15.02
N ASN A 45 -14.52 -6.12 15.34
CA ASN A 45 -15.97 -6.14 15.50
C ASN A 45 -16.46 -5.23 16.64
N ASN A 46 -17.67 -4.69 16.51
CA ASN A 46 -18.38 -3.95 17.57
C ASN A 46 -17.65 -2.71 18.15
N GLU A 47 -16.52 -2.30 17.58
CA GLU A 47 -15.90 -1.03 17.92
C GLU A 47 -16.52 0.10 17.07
N LEU A 48 -16.88 1.22 17.71
CA LEU A 48 -17.40 2.38 16.98
C LEU A 48 -16.34 2.94 16.02
N ALA A 49 -16.75 3.21 14.78
CA ALA A 49 -15.88 3.71 13.71
C ALA A 49 -15.65 5.23 13.77
N TYR A 50 -16.55 5.99 14.41
CA TYR A 50 -16.50 7.46 14.49
C TYR A 50 -16.35 8.17 13.12
N ALA A 51 -16.91 7.60 12.06
CA ALA A 51 -16.66 8.00 10.66
C ALA A 51 -16.99 9.48 10.33
N THR A 52 -17.86 10.13 11.11
CA THR A 52 -18.25 11.54 10.91
C THR A 52 -17.27 12.52 11.56
N MET A 53 -16.39 12.06 12.46
CA MET A 53 -15.43 12.91 13.17
C MET A 53 -14.19 13.19 12.30
N LYS A 54 -14.21 14.30 11.55
CA LYS A 54 -13.10 14.70 10.67
C LYS A 54 -11.85 15.16 11.44
N TYR A 55 -12.06 15.88 12.54
CA TYR A 55 -11.01 16.33 13.45
C TYR A 55 -11.55 16.19 14.88
N PRO A 56 -11.44 14.99 15.47
CA PRO A 56 -11.99 14.73 16.78
C PRO A 56 -11.18 15.43 17.88
N ASP A 57 -11.75 15.56 19.07
CA ASP A 57 -11.03 16.09 20.23
C ASP A 57 -9.82 15.22 20.62
N CYS A 58 -9.00 15.77 21.50
CA CYS A 58 -7.76 15.16 21.95
C CYS A 58 -7.94 13.73 22.49
N GLY A 59 -9.03 13.44 23.20
CA GLY A 59 -9.28 12.12 23.78
C GLY A 59 -9.48 11.06 22.70
N TYR A 60 -10.26 11.37 21.67
CA TYR A 60 -10.47 10.49 20.53
C TYR A 60 -9.25 10.35 19.63
N ARG A 61 -8.42 11.39 19.49
CA ARG A 61 -7.15 11.28 18.77
C ARG A 61 -6.17 10.34 19.49
N LEU A 62 -6.08 10.43 20.82
CA LEU A 62 -5.31 9.48 21.62
C LEU A 62 -5.89 8.06 21.54
N LEU A 63 -7.23 7.91 21.53
CA LEU A 63 -7.87 6.62 21.32
C LEU A 63 -7.47 5.99 19.98
N ALA A 64 -7.41 6.77 18.90
CA ALA A 64 -6.97 6.28 17.59
C ALA A 64 -5.51 5.82 17.62
N LEU A 65 -4.61 6.58 18.26
CA LEU A 65 -3.22 6.19 18.49
C LEU A 65 -3.13 4.87 19.26
N PHE A 66 -3.85 4.74 20.37
CA PHE A 66 -3.84 3.52 21.18
C PHE A 66 -4.42 2.32 20.43
N ARG A 67 -5.52 2.48 19.70
CA ARG A 67 -6.09 1.40 18.87
C ARG A 67 -5.06 0.96 17.84
N TYR A 68 -4.52 1.88 17.04
CA TYR A 68 -3.52 1.53 16.02
C TYR A 68 -2.28 0.85 16.61
N TRP A 69 -1.74 1.38 17.72
CA TRP A 69 -0.59 0.79 18.38
C TRP A 69 -0.86 -0.67 18.81
N ASN A 70 -2.05 -0.94 19.36
CA ASN A 70 -2.46 -2.28 19.78
C ASN A 70 -2.70 -3.23 18.59
N ILE A 71 -3.30 -2.73 17.50
CA ILE A 71 -3.47 -3.51 16.26
C ILE A 71 -2.10 -4.04 15.81
N ILE A 72 -1.10 -3.16 15.73
CA ILE A 72 0.24 -3.56 15.31
C ILE A 72 0.91 -4.46 16.35
N GLN A 73 0.78 -4.15 17.64
CA GLN A 73 1.38 -4.93 18.72
C GLN A 73 0.94 -6.39 18.73
N TYR A 74 -0.31 -6.68 18.37
CA TYR A 74 -0.91 -8.00 18.56
C TYR A 74 -1.26 -8.75 17.27
N TYR A 75 -1.48 -8.05 16.16
CA TYR A 75 -2.02 -8.66 14.94
C TYR A 75 -1.22 -8.37 13.67
N PHE A 76 -0.17 -7.54 13.73
CA PHE A 76 0.67 -7.30 12.56
C PHE A 76 1.65 -8.46 12.31
N PRO A 77 1.60 -9.13 11.14
CA PRO A 77 2.36 -10.35 10.88
C PRO A 77 3.88 -10.12 10.82
N TYR A 78 4.31 -8.91 10.48
CA TYR A 78 5.72 -8.56 10.28
C TYR A 78 6.29 -7.72 11.42
N LYS A 79 5.72 -7.82 12.63
CA LYS A 79 6.14 -7.01 13.78
C LYS A 79 7.63 -7.17 14.11
N ASN A 80 8.19 -8.37 13.90
CA ASN A 80 9.62 -8.64 14.07
C ASN A 80 10.52 -7.92 13.06
N LEU A 81 9.97 -7.39 11.96
CA LEU A 81 10.69 -6.62 10.94
C LEU A 81 10.62 -5.11 11.19
N VAL A 82 9.83 -4.66 12.18
CA VAL A 82 9.76 -3.25 12.54
C VAL A 82 11.07 -2.85 13.23
N GLU A 83 11.83 -1.97 12.59
CA GLU A 83 13.20 -1.60 13.01
C GLU A 83 13.30 -0.97 14.40
N ARG A 84 12.23 -0.31 14.86
CA ARG A 84 12.19 0.36 16.16
C ARG A 84 11.52 -0.55 17.18
N ASP A 85 11.95 -0.44 18.45
CA ASP A 85 11.16 -0.99 19.54
C ASP A 85 9.78 -0.35 19.51
N TRP A 86 8.77 -1.15 19.17
CA TRP A 86 7.39 -0.70 19.02
C TRP A 86 6.87 0.00 20.28
N LYS A 87 7.41 -0.30 21.46
CA LYS A 87 7.06 0.40 22.70
C LYS A 87 7.40 1.89 22.66
N THR A 88 8.57 2.24 22.11
CA THR A 88 9.05 3.63 22.01
C THR A 88 8.22 4.48 21.04
N VAL A 89 7.51 3.84 20.11
CA VAL A 89 6.60 4.53 19.18
C VAL A 89 5.50 5.23 19.95
N LEU A 90 4.96 4.61 21.00
CA LEU A 90 3.88 5.22 21.76
C LEU A 90 4.35 6.48 22.50
N GLU A 91 5.50 6.40 23.17
CA GLU A 91 6.13 7.54 23.86
C GLU A 91 6.43 8.69 22.90
N THR A 92 6.84 8.39 21.68
CA THR A 92 7.14 9.39 20.65
C THR A 92 5.86 10.05 20.11
N PHE A 93 4.78 9.30 19.92
CA PHE A 93 3.59 9.78 19.21
C PHE A 93 2.52 10.38 20.11
N ILE A 94 2.47 10.07 21.41
CA ILE A 94 1.58 10.75 22.36
C ILE A 94 1.76 12.28 22.29
N PRO A 95 2.96 12.86 22.51
CA PRO A 95 3.12 14.32 22.47
C PRO A 95 2.83 14.91 21.09
N LYS A 96 3.15 14.19 20.00
CA LYS A 96 2.81 14.63 18.63
C LYS A 96 1.30 14.74 18.42
N VAL A 97 0.54 13.74 18.85
CA VAL A 97 -0.93 13.70 18.74
C VAL A 97 -1.59 14.75 19.64
N LEU A 98 -1.01 15.07 20.79
CA LEU A 98 -1.48 16.15 21.66
C LEU A 98 -1.27 17.53 21.02
N ALA A 99 -0.17 17.71 20.28
CA ALA A 99 0.23 18.99 19.72
C ALA A 99 -0.50 19.39 18.42
N VAL A 100 -1.22 18.46 17.77
CA VAL A 100 -1.91 18.76 16.50
C VAL A 100 -2.98 19.83 16.69
N GLN A 101 -3.02 20.77 15.74
CA GLN A 101 -3.87 21.96 15.81
C GLN A 101 -5.07 21.88 14.86
N ASP A 102 -4.97 21.10 13.79
CA ASP A 102 -6.03 20.94 12.80
C ASP A 102 -6.16 19.52 12.22
N ALA A 103 -7.12 19.35 11.32
CA ALA A 103 -7.41 18.09 10.65
C ALA A 103 -6.24 17.59 9.79
N THR A 104 -5.52 18.49 9.12
CA THR A 104 -4.39 18.16 8.25
C THR A 104 -3.23 17.64 9.09
N GLU A 105 -2.84 18.36 10.14
CA GLU A 105 -1.79 17.93 11.05
C GLU A 105 -2.11 16.59 11.70
N TYR A 106 -3.36 16.39 12.15
CA TYR A 106 -3.81 15.11 12.70
C TYR A 106 -3.60 13.97 11.71
N VAL A 107 -4.07 14.12 10.48
CA VAL A 107 -3.96 13.09 9.45
C VAL A 107 -2.50 12.83 9.06
N LEU A 108 -1.65 13.86 8.99
CA LEU A 108 -0.22 13.72 8.69
C LEU A 108 0.54 13.02 9.82
N VAL A 109 0.26 13.34 11.09
CA VAL A 109 0.83 12.64 12.25
C VAL A 109 0.43 11.17 12.24
N MET A 110 -0.82 10.85 11.89
CA MET A 110 -1.26 9.46 11.76
C MET A 110 -0.60 8.74 10.58
N LEU A 111 -0.37 9.40 9.44
CA LEU A 111 0.43 8.84 8.35
C LEU A 111 1.88 8.58 8.77
N GLU A 112 2.49 9.49 9.54
CA GLU A 112 3.85 9.32 10.05
C GLU A 112 3.94 8.13 11.01
N LEU A 113 2.91 7.92 11.84
CA LEU A 113 2.78 6.76 12.72
C LEU A 113 2.67 5.47 11.89
N ILE A 114 1.78 5.45 10.90
CA ILE A 114 1.59 4.30 10.01
C ILE A 114 2.88 3.97 9.26
N GLY A 115 3.62 4.99 8.82
CA GLY A 115 4.90 4.81 8.15
C GLY A 115 5.96 4.08 8.98
N LYS A 116 5.82 4.01 10.32
CA LYS A 116 6.78 3.31 11.17
C LYS A 116 6.77 1.79 10.99
N VAL A 117 5.70 1.19 10.47
CA VAL A 117 5.67 -0.26 10.21
C VAL A 117 6.27 -0.67 8.88
N LYS A 118 6.61 0.30 8.01
CA LYS A 118 7.19 0.07 6.67
C LYS A 118 6.42 -0.99 5.86
N ASP A 119 5.12 -0.78 5.70
CA ASP A 119 4.26 -1.67 4.92
C ASP A 119 3.45 -0.85 3.91
N THR A 120 3.49 -1.25 2.64
CA THR A 120 2.75 -0.62 1.54
C THR A 120 1.23 -0.78 1.68
N HIS A 121 0.77 -1.81 2.40
CA HIS A 121 -0.65 -2.07 2.66
C HIS A 121 -1.19 -1.28 3.86
N ALA A 122 -0.29 -0.79 4.73
CA ALA A 122 -0.66 0.05 5.86
C ALA A 122 -0.76 1.52 5.41
N ASN A 123 -1.99 2.02 5.23
CA ASN A 123 -2.22 3.39 4.79
C ASN A 123 -3.58 3.93 5.26
N ILE A 124 -3.83 5.21 4.98
CA ILE A 124 -5.17 5.81 5.05
C ILE A 124 -5.81 5.67 3.66
N TRP A 125 -6.70 4.68 3.53
CA TRP A 125 -7.39 4.35 2.28
C TRP A 125 -8.66 5.19 2.07
N GLY A 126 -9.28 5.09 0.87
CA GLY A 126 -10.61 5.64 0.61
C GLY A 126 -10.70 7.12 0.21
N ARG A 127 -9.72 7.66 -0.54
CA ARG A 127 -9.68 9.07 -1.00
C ARG A 127 -9.97 10.07 0.14
N ASN A 128 -9.31 9.91 1.29
CA ASN A 128 -9.48 10.81 2.43
C ASN A 128 -9.42 12.29 1.99
N PRO A 129 -10.48 13.10 2.24
CA PRO A 129 -10.60 14.43 1.65
C PRO A 129 -9.54 15.42 2.16
N VAL A 130 -9.09 15.25 3.41
CA VAL A 130 -8.02 16.07 3.99
C VAL A 130 -6.71 15.81 3.25
N LEU A 131 -6.35 14.54 3.05
CA LEU A 131 -5.16 14.17 2.26
C LEU A 131 -5.25 14.61 0.81
N GLN A 132 -6.43 14.48 0.19
CA GLN A 132 -6.62 14.89 -1.20
C GLN A 132 -6.41 16.39 -1.37
N LYS A 133 -6.94 17.20 -0.44
CA LYS A 133 -6.71 18.65 -0.44
C LYS A 133 -5.27 19.02 -0.13
N TYR A 134 -4.63 18.34 0.83
CA TYR A 134 -3.23 18.56 1.19
C TYR A 134 -2.28 18.29 0.01
N ARG A 135 -2.54 17.21 -0.74
CA ARG A 135 -1.75 16.84 -1.93
C ARG A 135 -2.08 17.71 -3.15
N GLY A 136 -3.30 18.19 -3.27
CA GLY A 136 -3.78 18.99 -4.40
C GLY A 136 -4.95 18.31 -5.13
N LEU A 137 -6.02 19.06 -5.39
CA LEU A 137 -7.23 18.55 -6.06
C LEU A 137 -7.17 18.59 -7.59
N ARG A 138 -6.08 19.11 -8.15
CA ARG A 138 -5.86 19.28 -9.58
C ARG A 138 -4.53 18.65 -9.98
N PHE A 139 -4.45 18.24 -11.24
CA PHE A 139 -3.35 17.43 -11.77
C PHE A 139 -2.73 18.11 -12.99
N ALA A 140 -1.40 18.08 -13.11
CA ALA A 140 -0.77 18.25 -14.42
C ALA A 140 -1.22 17.10 -15.34
N PRO A 141 -1.40 17.34 -16.66
CA PRO A 141 -1.96 16.35 -17.57
C PRO A 141 -0.91 15.36 -18.11
N PHE A 142 0.06 14.98 -17.29
CA PHE A 142 1.13 14.03 -17.61
C PHE A 142 1.68 13.39 -16.35
N ASP A 143 2.23 12.19 -16.52
CA ASP A 143 2.82 11.41 -15.45
C ASP A 143 4.34 11.57 -15.43
N VAL A 144 4.87 11.45 -14.22
CA VAL A 144 6.30 11.30 -13.98
C VAL A 144 6.60 9.96 -13.32
N THR A 145 7.76 9.42 -13.62
CA THR A 145 8.36 8.27 -12.93
C THR A 145 9.76 8.64 -12.48
N PHE A 146 10.17 8.15 -11.31
CA PHE A 146 11.57 8.27 -10.90
C PHE A 146 12.43 7.25 -11.65
N ILE A 147 13.31 7.72 -12.52
CA ILE A 147 14.28 6.91 -13.26
C ILE A 147 15.67 7.43 -12.89
N GLU A 148 16.53 6.56 -12.36
CA GLU A 148 17.86 6.96 -11.86
C GLU A 148 17.79 8.20 -10.93
N GLU A 149 16.84 8.17 -9.99
CA GLU A 149 16.56 9.26 -9.03
C GLU A 149 16.01 10.57 -9.61
N ASN A 150 15.82 10.66 -10.93
CA ASN A 150 15.27 11.83 -11.61
C ASN A 150 13.76 11.70 -11.84
N ALA A 151 12.99 12.77 -11.63
CA ALA A 151 11.56 12.78 -11.98
C ALA A 151 11.39 13.00 -13.49
N VAL A 152 11.26 11.90 -14.23
CA VAL A 152 11.19 11.90 -15.70
C VAL A 152 9.74 11.87 -16.14
N LEU A 153 9.35 12.74 -17.08
CA LEU A 153 8.05 12.69 -17.74
C LEU A 153 7.97 11.42 -18.60
N THR A 154 7.00 10.55 -18.30
CA THR A 154 6.86 9.23 -18.95
C THR A 154 5.65 9.08 -19.85
N SER A 155 4.60 9.88 -19.63
CA SER A 155 3.36 9.80 -20.41
C SER A 155 2.56 11.08 -20.30
N PHE A 156 1.73 11.35 -21.31
CA PHE A 156 0.65 12.31 -21.25
C PHE A 156 -0.67 11.55 -21.09
N ILE A 157 -1.62 12.11 -20.34
CA ILE A 157 -2.95 11.50 -20.19
C ILE A 157 -3.76 11.53 -21.50
N ASP A 158 -3.41 12.45 -22.40
CA ASP A 158 -3.91 12.56 -23.78
C ASP A 158 -2.85 13.25 -24.63
N LYS A 159 -2.71 12.81 -25.89
CA LYS A 159 -1.70 13.32 -26.82
C LYS A 159 -1.82 14.82 -27.08
N LYS A 160 -3.00 15.43 -26.93
CA LYS A 160 -3.17 16.88 -27.09
C LYS A 160 -2.31 17.68 -26.11
N PHE A 161 -2.09 17.16 -24.89
CA PHE A 161 -1.36 17.87 -23.84
C PHE A 161 0.13 17.96 -24.12
N GLU A 162 0.69 17.02 -24.87
CA GLU A 162 2.06 17.09 -25.39
C GLU A 162 2.23 18.36 -26.24
N ALA A 163 1.34 18.56 -27.21
CA ALA A 163 1.36 19.74 -28.08
C ALA A 163 1.07 21.05 -27.34
N GLU A 164 0.13 21.05 -26.39
CA GLU A 164 -0.25 22.25 -25.62
C GLU A 164 0.86 22.73 -24.67
N THR A 165 1.63 21.81 -24.10
CA THR A 165 2.68 22.13 -23.12
C THR A 165 4.05 22.32 -23.78
N GLY A 166 4.25 21.75 -24.96
CA GLY A 166 5.55 21.68 -25.63
C GLY A 166 6.59 20.95 -24.78
N LEU A 167 6.15 20.04 -23.91
CA LEU A 167 6.98 19.07 -23.20
C LEU A 167 7.09 17.81 -24.04
N VAL A 168 8.12 17.00 -23.79
CA VAL A 168 8.28 15.69 -24.43
C VAL A 168 8.56 14.60 -23.41
N ILE A 169 8.23 13.36 -23.76
CA ILE A 169 8.61 12.19 -22.95
C ILE A 169 10.14 12.14 -22.83
N GLY A 170 10.63 11.95 -21.61
CA GLY A 170 12.06 11.99 -21.28
C GLY A 170 12.52 13.30 -20.64
N ASP A 171 11.69 14.35 -20.67
CA ASP A 171 11.96 15.60 -19.94
C ASP A 171 12.12 15.35 -18.44
N ILE A 172 13.13 15.98 -17.82
CA ILE A 172 13.40 15.83 -16.38
C ILE A 172 12.85 17.04 -15.62
N ILE A 173 11.92 16.81 -14.71
CA ILE A 173 11.40 17.87 -13.83
C ILE A 173 12.32 18.02 -12.62
N VAL A 174 12.93 19.20 -12.47
CA VAL A 174 13.89 19.49 -11.39
C VAL A 174 13.32 20.38 -10.29
N ALA A 175 12.27 21.15 -10.58
CA ALA A 175 11.54 21.91 -9.57
C ALA A 175 10.06 22.06 -9.90
N VAL A 176 9.23 22.21 -8.87
CA VAL A 176 7.79 22.46 -8.95
C VAL A 176 7.46 23.64 -8.03
N ASN A 177 6.80 24.67 -8.57
CA ASN A 177 6.52 25.95 -7.89
C ASN A 177 7.76 26.51 -7.17
N ASP A 178 8.89 26.51 -7.88
CA ASP A 178 10.19 26.98 -7.42
C ASP A 178 10.79 26.18 -6.24
N VAL A 179 10.21 25.03 -5.88
CA VAL A 179 10.76 24.08 -4.90
C VAL A 179 11.48 22.93 -5.64
N PRO A 180 12.75 22.64 -5.33
CA PRO A 180 13.47 21.51 -5.92
C PRO A 180 12.76 20.17 -5.63
N VAL A 181 12.71 19.29 -6.63
CA VAL A 181 12.06 17.97 -6.50
C VAL A 181 12.69 17.15 -5.37
N GLU A 182 14.01 17.19 -5.21
CA GLU A 182 14.71 16.51 -4.11
C GLU A 182 14.19 16.96 -2.74
N HIS A 183 13.99 18.27 -2.55
CA HIS A 183 13.46 18.80 -1.30
C HIS A 183 12.00 18.38 -1.09
N MET A 184 11.19 18.35 -2.15
CA MET A 184 9.82 17.82 -2.07
C MET A 184 9.78 16.35 -1.67
N ILE A 185 10.71 15.52 -2.16
CA ILE A 185 10.84 14.12 -1.73
C ILE A 185 11.12 14.07 -0.23
N GLN A 186 12.15 14.79 0.24
CA GLN A 186 12.54 14.81 1.65
C GLN A 186 11.39 15.23 2.58
N MET A 187 10.63 16.27 2.21
CA MET A 187 9.46 16.73 2.98
C MET A 187 8.33 15.70 3.00
N GLN A 188 8.17 14.90 1.95
CA GLN A 188 7.09 13.93 1.84
C GLN A 188 7.41 12.58 2.46
N LEU A 189 8.68 12.16 2.50
CA LEU A 189 9.09 10.83 2.98
C LEU A 189 8.48 10.42 4.34
N PRO A 190 8.41 11.30 5.36
CA PRO A 190 7.78 10.94 6.64
C PRO A 190 6.30 10.55 6.53
N TYR A 191 5.61 11.01 5.49
CA TYR A 191 4.17 10.83 5.28
C TYR A 191 3.85 9.85 4.14
N ARG A 192 4.83 9.01 3.75
CA ARG A 192 4.70 8.01 2.68
C ARG A 192 4.94 6.60 3.22
N PRO A 193 3.95 5.97 3.87
CA PRO A 193 4.03 4.57 4.24
C PRO A 193 4.28 3.70 3.01
N ALA A 194 5.33 2.88 3.07
CA ALA A 194 5.67 1.89 2.06
C ALA A 194 6.70 0.90 2.60
N SER A 195 6.85 -0.22 1.90
CA SER A 195 7.79 -1.30 2.26
C SER A 195 9.26 -0.99 1.93
N ASN A 196 9.51 -0.05 1.02
CA ASN A 196 10.86 0.36 0.62
C ASN A 196 10.84 1.73 -0.07
N TYR A 197 12.03 2.32 -0.22
CA TYR A 197 12.22 3.64 -0.82
C TYR A 197 11.73 3.75 -2.27
N PRO A 198 11.99 2.79 -3.19
CA PRO A 198 11.42 2.85 -4.54
C PRO A 198 9.89 2.92 -4.55
N THR A 199 9.23 2.22 -3.63
CA THR A 199 7.77 2.29 -3.49
C THR A 199 7.30 3.65 -2.94
N GLN A 200 8.07 4.27 -2.04
CA GLN A 200 7.82 5.65 -1.62
C GLN A 200 7.93 6.62 -2.79
N LEU A 201 8.99 6.50 -3.60
CA LEU A 201 9.18 7.32 -4.80
C LEU A 201 8.04 7.14 -5.80
N ARG A 202 7.60 5.90 -6.08
CA ARG A 202 6.42 5.62 -6.90
C ARG A 202 5.17 6.36 -6.39
N ASN A 203 4.96 6.36 -5.08
CA ASN A 203 3.81 7.03 -4.47
C ASN A 203 3.94 8.56 -4.47
N ILE A 204 5.17 9.09 -4.31
CA ILE A 204 5.46 10.53 -4.42
C ILE A 204 5.25 11.00 -5.85
N ALA A 205 5.72 10.25 -6.86
CA ALA A 205 5.58 10.58 -8.26
C ALA A 205 4.11 10.84 -8.67
N ARG A 206 3.18 10.00 -8.17
CA ARG A 206 1.73 10.16 -8.37
C ARG A 206 1.15 11.47 -7.83
N ASP A 207 1.82 12.07 -6.84
CA ASP A 207 1.36 13.29 -6.18
C ASP A 207 2.24 14.53 -6.49
N LEU A 208 3.41 14.34 -7.13
CA LEU A 208 4.44 15.37 -7.30
C LEU A 208 3.92 16.61 -8.05
N LEU A 209 3.04 16.37 -9.03
CA LEU A 209 2.50 17.40 -9.93
C LEU A 209 1.03 17.70 -9.65
N ARG A 210 0.60 17.49 -8.41
CA ARG A 210 -0.72 17.92 -7.93
C ARG A 210 -0.65 19.30 -7.32
N THR A 211 -1.72 20.07 -7.46
CA THR A 211 -1.88 21.39 -6.85
C THR A 211 -3.37 21.69 -6.60
N ASN A 212 -3.68 22.72 -5.82
CA ASN A 212 -5.03 23.25 -5.71
C ASN A 212 -5.30 24.38 -6.72
N ASP A 213 -4.27 24.86 -7.41
CA ASP A 213 -4.33 25.96 -8.38
C ASP A 213 -4.62 25.48 -9.80
N THR A 214 -5.16 26.36 -10.65
CA THR A 214 -5.47 26.07 -12.06
C THR A 214 -4.23 25.95 -12.95
N ALA A 215 -3.05 26.23 -12.41
CA ALA A 215 -1.78 26.07 -13.10
C ALA A 215 -0.68 25.68 -12.10
N ILE A 216 0.38 25.06 -12.61
CA ILE A 216 1.58 24.69 -11.86
C ILE A 216 2.82 25.16 -12.62
N ALA A 217 3.77 25.76 -11.92
CA ALA A 217 5.05 26.13 -12.50
C ALA A 217 6.03 24.96 -12.34
N ILE A 218 6.73 24.59 -13.41
CA ILE A 218 7.76 23.55 -13.37
C ILE A 218 9.03 24.05 -14.04
N ASN A 219 10.17 23.63 -13.52
CA ASN A 219 11.46 23.76 -14.18
C ASN A 219 11.85 22.40 -14.75
N VAL A 220 12.12 22.37 -16.04
CA VAL A 220 12.36 21.15 -16.81
C VAL A 220 13.72 21.22 -17.47
N VAL A 221 14.45 20.11 -17.44
CA VAL A 221 15.70 19.93 -18.19
C VAL A 221 15.39 19.13 -19.46
N HIS A 222 15.64 19.77 -20.61
CA HIS A 222 15.54 19.18 -21.94
C HIS A 222 16.85 19.41 -22.68
N GLU A 223 17.52 18.35 -23.17
CA GLU A 223 18.82 18.45 -23.86
C GLU A 223 19.86 19.33 -23.12
N ASN A 224 19.97 19.16 -21.80
CA ASN A 224 20.84 19.94 -20.89
C ASN A 224 20.51 21.44 -20.76
N LYS A 225 19.36 21.89 -21.25
CA LYS A 225 18.84 23.25 -21.04
C LYS A 225 17.72 23.22 -20.03
N THR A 226 17.74 24.17 -19.09
CA THR A 226 16.66 24.34 -18.12
C THR A 226 15.67 25.38 -18.61
N GLU A 227 14.39 25.02 -18.64
CA GLU A 227 13.30 25.92 -19.01
C GLU A 227 12.21 25.93 -17.93
N ARG A 228 11.66 27.12 -17.66
CA ARG A 228 10.50 27.27 -16.77
C ARG A 228 9.23 27.25 -17.61
N LYS A 229 8.29 26.35 -17.29
CA LYS A 229 6.99 26.23 -17.95
C LYS A 229 5.86 26.41 -16.95
N ILE A 230 4.79 27.06 -17.38
CA ILE A 230 3.53 27.15 -16.64
C ILE A 230 2.54 26.22 -17.33
N VAL A 231 2.14 25.17 -16.62
CA VAL A 231 1.27 24.11 -17.13
C VAL A 231 -0.11 24.28 -16.54
N LYS A 232 -1.15 24.30 -17.38
CA LYS A 232 -2.54 24.28 -16.92
C LYS A 232 -2.84 22.93 -16.28
N THR A 233 -3.49 22.95 -15.12
CA THR A 233 -3.93 21.73 -14.46
C THR A 233 -5.37 21.42 -14.78
N ILE A 234 -5.74 20.15 -14.68
CA ILE A 234 -7.11 19.67 -14.84
C ILE A 234 -7.69 19.20 -13.51
N ALA A 235 -9.02 19.21 -13.40
CA ALA A 235 -9.71 18.76 -12.20
C ALA A 235 -9.64 17.23 -12.05
N ALA A 236 -9.83 16.73 -10.83
CA ALA A 236 -9.73 15.30 -10.52
C ALA A 236 -10.71 14.42 -11.30
N ASP A 237 -11.93 14.90 -11.52
CA ASP A 237 -12.97 14.23 -12.29
C ASP A 237 -12.62 14.16 -13.78
N GLU A 238 -12.10 15.26 -14.35
CA GLU A 238 -11.58 15.28 -15.71
C GLU A 238 -10.39 14.33 -15.87
N PHE A 239 -9.45 14.33 -14.92
CA PHE A 239 -8.31 13.40 -14.91
C PHE A 239 -8.78 11.94 -14.83
N ASP A 240 -9.67 11.62 -13.89
CA ASP A 240 -10.24 10.27 -13.72
C ASP A 240 -10.93 9.83 -15.03
N ASN A 241 -11.65 10.73 -15.71
CA ASN A 241 -12.28 10.45 -17.01
C ASN A 241 -11.26 10.12 -18.11
N TYR A 242 -10.12 10.80 -18.17
CA TYR A 242 -9.06 10.46 -19.13
C TYR A 242 -8.53 9.04 -18.90
N ILE A 243 -8.25 8.69 -17.64
CA ILE A 243 -7.73 7.37 -17.28
C ILE A 243 -8.74 6.26 -17.59
N ILE A 244 -10.02 6.46 -17.25
CA ILE A 244 -11.08 5.46 -17.50
C ILE A 244 -11.30 5.21 -19.00
N ASN A 245 -11.18 6.25 -19.83
CA ASN A 245 -11.43 6.15 -21.27
C ASN A 245 -10.16 5.84 -22.08
N ALA A 246 -9.01 5.67 -21.44
CA ALA A 246 -7.78 5.27 -22.11
C ALA A 246 -7.96 3.89 -22.78
N PRO A 247 -7.56 3.71 -24.05
CA PRO A 247 -7.64 2.42 -24.70
C PRO A 247 -6.85 1.36 -23.92
N ALA A 248 -7.50 0.24 -23.59
CA ALA A 248 -6.81 -0.88 -22.97
C ALA A 248 -5.80 -1.51 -23.95
N ASP A 249 -4.58 -1.77 -23.48
CA ASP A 249 -3.61 -2.55 -24.24
C ASP A 249 -4.05 -4.02 -24.33
N THR A 250 -3.64 -4.70 -25.39
CA THR A 250 -3.92 -6.12 -25.59
C THR A 250 -3.17 -6.98 -24.57
N SER A 251 -3.83 -7.99 -24.02
CA SER A 251 -3.20 -8.90 -23.06
C SER A 251 -2.17 -9.84 -23.68
N PHE A 252 -2.14 -9.93 -25.02
CA PHE A 252 -1.33 -10.88 -25.76
C PHE A 252 -0.98 -10.37 -27.16
N LYS A 253 0.28 -10.60 -27.56
CA LYS A 253 0.72 -10.47 -28.97
C LYS A 253 1.89 -11.39 -29.26
N MET A 254 2.04 -11.79 -30.52
CA MET A 254 3.27 -12.40 -31.02
C MET A 254 4.26 -11.29 -31.38
N LEU A 255 5.41 -11.22 -30.71
CA LEU A 255 6.49 -10.27 -31.07
C LEU A 255 7.24 -10.72 -32.31
N THR A 256 7.42 -12.04 -32.42
CA THR A 256 7.94 -12.72 -33.61
C THR A 256 7.17 -14.03 -33.77
N LYS A 257 7.45 -14.80 -34.83
CA LYS A 257 6.90 -16.16 -34.97
C LYS A 257 7.24 -17.10 -33.81
N ASP A 258 8.34 -16.83 -33.11
CA ASP A 258 8.92 -17.71 -32.09
C ASP A 258 8.82 -17.13 -30.66
N ILE A 259 8.37 -15.88 -30.49
CA ILE A 259 8.32 -15.19 -29.18
C ILE A 259 6.94 -14.59 -28.96
N ALA A 260 6.26 -15.07 -27.90
CA ALA A 260 5.02 -14.51 -27.39
C ALA A 260 5.28 -13.45 -26.32
N TYR A 261 4.37 -12.49 -26.23
CA TYR A 261 4.34 -11.48 -25.18
C TYR A 261 2.96 -11.47 -24.52
N ILE A 262 2.96 -11.39 -23.19
CA ILE A 262 1.78 -11.31 -22.35
C ILE A 262 1.88 -10.06 -21.51
N ASN A 263 0.87 -9.20 -21.61
CA ASN A 263 0.67 -8.09 -20.68
C ASN A 263 -0.22 -8.57 -19.53
N HIS A 264 0.35 -8.74 -18.33
CA HIS A 264 -0.42 -9.19 -17.17
C HIS A 264 -1.47 -8.17 -16.72
N GLY A 265 -1.25 -6.87 -17.00
CA GLY A 265 -2.13 -5.78 -16.61
C GLY A 265 -3.48 -5.74 -17.33
N THR A 266 -3.65 -6.51 -18.40
CA THR A 266 -4.95 -6.64 -19.10
C THR A 266 -5.35 -8.10 -19.35
N LEU A 267 -4.59 -9.05 -18.78
CA LEU A 267 -4.83 -10.48 -18.91
C LEU A 267 -6.03 -10.91 -18.06
N HIS A 268 -6.86 -11.77 -18.63
CA HIS A 268 -7.99 -12.40 -17.94
C HIS A 268 -7.96 -13.92 -18.12
N ALA A 269 -8.37 -14.65 -17.08
CA ALA A 269 -8.36 -16.11 -17.07
C ALA A 269 -9.14 -16.71 -18.25
N LYS A 270 -10.27 -16.10 -18.62
CA LYS A 270 -11.12 -16.52 -19.74
C LYS A 270 -10.42 -16.54 -21.10
N HIS A 271 -9.35 -15.75 -21.29
CA HIS A 271 -8.61 -15.68 -22.55
C HIS A 271 -7.44 -16.68 -22.60
N LEU A 272 -7.02 -17.25 -21.46
CA LEU A 272 -5.88 -18.16 -21.37
C LEU A 272 -5.96 -19.35 -22.33
N PRO A 273 -7.11 -20.03 -22.53
CA PRO A 273 -7.16 -21.17 -23.46
C PRO A 273 -6.81 -20.79 -24.90
N GLN A 274 -7.27 -19.61 -25.36
CA GLN A 274 -7.00 -19.12 -26.71
C GLN A 274 -5.55 -18.64 -26.86
N ILE A 275 -5.06 -17.89 -25.87
CA ILE A 275 -3.67 -17.42 -25.82
C ILE A 275 -2.71 -18.61 -25.81
N TRP A 276 -2.97 -19.63 -24.97
CA TRP A 276 -2.17 -20.83 -24.91
C TRP A 276 -2.12 -21.56 -26.25
N LYS A 277 -3.26 -21.72 -26.93
CA LYS A 277 -3.30 -22.34 -28.26
C LYS A 277 -2.39 -21.61 -29.26
N ALA A 278 -2.33 -20.28 -29.18
CA ALA A 278 -1.49 -19.46 -30.06
C ALA A 278 0.00 -19.55 -29.71
N MET A 279 0.37 -19.69 -28.43
CA MET A 279 1.76 -19.55 -28.00
C MET A 279 2.46 -20.85 -27.56
N LYS A 280 1.74 -21.96 -27.32
CA LYS A 280 2.30 -23.19 -26.73
C LYS A 280 3.51 -23.80 -27.47
N ASN A 281 3.68 -23.47 -28.75
CA ASN A 281 4.78 -23.96 -29.59
C ASN A 281 5.86 -22.90 -29.85
N THR A 282 5.79 -21.74 -29.18
CA THR A 282 6.81 -20.71 -29.27
C THR A 282 8.09 -21.14 -28.56
N LYS A 283 9.22 -20.55 -28.92
CA LYS A 283 10.51 -20.80 -28.27
C LYS A 283 10.66 -20.02 -26.97
N GLY A 284 9.92 -18.92 -26.80
CA GLY A 284 9.98 -18.09 -25.61
C GLY A 284 8.69 -17.31 -25.39
N VAL A 285 8.41 -17.05 -24.12
CA VAL A 285 7.29 -16.21 -23.67
C VAL A 285 7.86 -15.11 -22.78
N ILE A 286 7.51 -13.86 -23.08
CA ILE A 286 7.76 -12.71 -22.21
C ILE A 286 6.46 -12.44 -21.44
N ILE A 287 6.52 -12.54 -20.11
CA ILE A 287 5.42 -12.18 -19.22
C ILE A 287 5.78 -10.85 -18.58
N ASP A 288 5.05 -9.79 -18.95
CA ASP A 288 5.25 -8.46 -18.38
C ASP A 288 4.45 -8.30 -17.09
N ASP A 289 5.15 -8.42 -15.97
CA ASP A 289 4.64 -8.28 -14.60
C ASP A 289 4.99 -6.91 -13.98
N ARG A 290 5.36 -5.92 -14.81
CA ARG A 290 5.57 -4.54 -14.33
C ARG A 290 4.26 -3.85 -13.98
N ASN A 291 3.14 -4.35 -14.52
CA ASN A 291 1.80 -3.81 -14.33
C ASN A 291 1.10 -4.47 -13.15
N TYR A 292 0.13 -3.78 -12.55
CA TYR A 292 -0.77 -4.42 -11.59
C TYR A 292 -1.75 -5.34 -12.34
N PRO A 293 -1.94 -6.59 -11.91
CA PRO A 293 -2.79 -7.54 -12.64
C PRO A 293 -4.26 -7.10 -12.66
N SER A 294 -4.92 -7.25 -13.81
CA SER A 294 -6.36 -7.00 -13.97
C SER A 294 -7.24 -8.14 -13.45
N ASP A 295 -6.65 -9.33 -13.27
CA ASP A 295 -7.35 -10.55 -12.87
C ASP A 295 -6.39 -11.45 -12.09
N PHE A 296 -6.93 -12.28 -11.19
CA PHE A 296 -6.13 -13.20 -10.37
C PHE A 296 -5.89 -14.52 -11.11
N VAL A 297 -5.04 -14.47 -12.13
CA VAL A 297 -4.80 -15.61 -13.05
C VAL A 297 -3.74 -16.59 -12.57
N LEU A 298 -3.10 -16.34 -11.42
CA LEU A 298 -1.92 -17.08 -10.94
C LEU A 298 -2.11 -18.61 -11.00
N TYR A 299 -3.22 -19.12 -10.46
CA TYR A 299 -3.50 -20.55 -10.42
C TYR A 299 -3.79 -21.14 -11.80
N GLU A 300 -4.64 -20.48 -12.60
CA GLU A 300 -5.03 -20.98 -13.92
C GLU A 300 -3.88 -20.89 -14.92
N PHE A 301 -3.14 -19.79 -14.91
CA PHE A 301 -2.00 -19.61 -15.79
C PHE A 301 -0.85 -20.55 -15.42
N GLY A 302 -0.64 -20.79 -14.12
CA GLY A 302 0.30 -21.78 -13.62
C GLY A 302 0.08 -23.18 -14.20
N LYS A 303 -1.17 -23.61 -14.45
CA LYS A 303 -1.48 -24.91 -15.07
C LYS A 303 -0.90 -25.08 -16.47
N TYR A 304 -0.70 -23.99 -17.20
CA TYR A 304 -0.13 -24.02 -18.54
C TYR A 304 1.41 -24.00 -18.52
N LEU A 305 2.00 -23.30 -17.55
CA LEU A 305 3.43 -23.06 -17.48
C LEU A 305 4.19 -24.15 -16.70
N MET A 306 3.53 -24.76 -15.71
CA MET A 306 4.18 -25.68 -14.78
C MET A 306 3.87 -27.13 -15.14
N PRO A 307 4.89 -28.00 -15.30
CA PRO A 307 4.66 -29.40 -15.66
C PRO A 307 4.05 -30.22 -14.51
N THR A 308 4.23 -29.78 -13.27
CA THR A 308 3.71 -30.41 -12.05
C THR A 308 3.39 -29.35 -10.99
N ALA A 309 2.63 -29.73 -9.95
CA ALA A 309 2.31 -28.85 -8.84
C ALA A 309 3.56 -28.49 -8.02
N ILE A 310 3.75 -27.20 -7.72
CA ILE A 310 4.88 -26.69 -6.94
C ILE A 310 4.36 -25.85 -5.75
N PRO A 311 4.82 -26.10 -4.52
CA PRO A 311 4.61 -25.20 -3.39
C PRO A 311 5.28 -23.84 -3.64
N PHE A 312 4.55 -22.74 -3.51
CA PHE A 312 5.08 -21.41 -3.87
C PHE A 312 4.88 -20.34 -2.78
N VAL A 313 4.06 -20.59 -1.75
CA VAL A 313 3.90 -19.65 -0.63
C VAL A 313 3.48 -20.35 0.66
N LYS A 314 3.92 -19.78 1.79
CA LYS A 314 3.51 -20.13 3.16
C LYS A 314 2.82 -18.94 3.80
N PHE A 315 1.69 -19.17 4.45
CA PHE A 315 0.93 -18.13 5.14
C PHE A 315 1.08 -18.24 6.64
N THR A 316 0.98 -17.09 7.31
CA THR A 316 0.90 -16.96 8.77
C THR A 316 -0.40 -16.30 9.18
N PHE A 317 -1.08 -16.83 10.19
CA PHE A 317 -2.36 -16.30 10.67
C PHE A 317 -2.32 -15.95 12.16
N GLY A 318 -3.08 -14.94 12.56
CA GLY A 318 -3.24 -14.56 13.96
C GLY A 318 -4.06 -15.57 14.77
N HIS A 319 -3.93 -15.53 16.09
CA HIS A 319 -4.64 -16.43 16.99
C HIS A 319 -5.43 -15.64 18.05
N LEU A 320 -6.76 -15.87 18.17
CA LEU A 320 -7.60 -15.11 19.10
C LEU A 320 -7.26 -15.39 20.57
N SER A 321 -7.04 -16.65 20.94
CA SER A 321 -6.69 -17.01 22.33
C SER A 321 -5.22 -16.71 22.71
N HIS A 322 -4.37 -16.46 21.72
CA HIS A 322 -2.96 -16.09 21.90
C HIS A 322 -2.60 -14.88 21.03
N PRO A 323 -3.12 -13.67 21.37
CA PRO A 323 -2.77 -12.46 20.64
C PRO A 323 -1.26 -12.27 20.67
N SER A 324 -0.64 -11.88 19.55
CA SER A 324 0.81 -11.89 19.27
C SER A 324 1.47 -13.22 18.88
N ALA A 325 0.77 -14.36 18.91
CA ALA A 325 1.24 -15.61 18.31
C ALA A 325 0.73 -15.77 16.87
N SER A 326 1.54 -16.41 16.01
CA SER A 326 1.18 -16.73 14.62
C SER A 326 1.24 -18.24 14.38
N ALA A 327 0.28 -18.79 13.62
CA ALA A 327 0.29 -20.17 13.12
C ALA A 327 0.64 -20.20 11.62
N THR A 328 1.31 -21.25 11.12
CA THR A 328 1.77 -21.37 9.72
C THR A 328 1.02 -22.45 8.93
N THR A 329 0.73 -22.20 7.65
CA THR A 329 0.20 -23.21 6.69
C THR A 329 0.86 -23.09 5.32
N ASP A 330 1.02 -24.21 4.61
CA ASP A 330 1.60 -24.28 3.26
C ASP A 330 0.51 -24.29 2.17
N THR A 331 0.76 -23.65 1.02
CA THR A 331 -0.12 -23.73 -0.16
C THR A 331 0.65 -24.11 -1.43
N SER A 332 0.00 -24.86 -2.32
CA SER A 332 0.54 -25.34 -3.59
C SER A 332 -0.32 -24.91 -4.77
N ALA A 333 0.28 -24.72 -5.95
CA ALA A 333 -0.46 -24.47 -7.17
C ALA A 333 -0.74 -25.78 -7.94
N THR A 334 -2.02 -26.17 -7.98
CA THR A 334 -2.73 -27.03 -8.96
C THR A 334 -2.85 -28.55 -8.76
N THR A 335 -3.88 -29.07 -9.46
CA THR A 335 -4.62 -30.35 -9.38
C THR A 335 -5.20 -30.71 -8.02
N THR A 336 -6.22 -29.97 -7.58
CA THR A 336 -7.38 -30.60 -6.93
C THR A 336 -8.65 -29.84 -7.32
N ASP A 337 -9.70 -30.63 -7.46
CA ASP A 337 -11.06 -30.27 -7.79
C ASP A 337 -11.57 -29.09 -6.96
N THR A 338 -12.45 -28.28 -7.55
CA THR A 338 -13.17 -27.19 -6.88
C THR A 338 -14.17 -27.73 -5.86
N THR A 339 -13.70 -28.34 -4.77
CA THR A 339 -14.40 -28.56 -3.50
C THR A 339 -13.40 -29.13 -2.50
N LYS A 340 -13.34 -28.56 -1.30
CA LYS A 340 -12.49 -28.92 -0.15
C LYS A 340 -11.10 -28.27 -0.13
N ALA A 341 -11.06 -27.07 0.45
CA ALA A 341 -10.01 -26.79 1.42
C ALA A 341 -10.24 -27.76 2.60
N ASP A 342 -9.55 -28.90 2.61
CA ASP A 342 -9.61 -29.88 3.72
C ASP A 342 -8.41 -29.73 4.66
N SER A 343 -8.73 -29.94 5.93
CA SER A 343 -7.95 -29.92 7.15
C SER A 343 -6.41 -29.98 7.04
N SER A 344 -5.73 -28.95 7.55
CA SER A 344 -4.31 -29.05 7.94
C SER A 344 -4.19 -29.24 9.45
N THR A 345 -3.61 -30.38 9.84
CA THR A 345 -3.21 -30.73 11.19
C THR A 345 -2.21 -29.71 11.76
N THR A 346 -2.57 -29.10 12.88
CA THR A 346 -1.71 -28.23 13.69
C THR A 346 -0.78 -29.08 14.55
N THR A 347 0.54 -28.99 14.33
CA THR A 347 1.53 -29.27 15.39
C THR A 347 2.14 -27.95 15.85
N PRO A 348 1.98 -27.53 17.11
CA PRO A 348 2.74 -26.42 17.65
C PRO A 348 4.18 -26.88 17.86
N ARG A 349 5.16 -26.12 17.34
CA ARG A 349 6.56 -26.23 17.78
C ARG A 349 6.83 -25.19 18.89
N PRO A 350 7.73 -25.53 19.85
CA PRO A 350 7.95 -24.81 21.11
C PRO A 350 8.55 -23.42 20.95
#